data_AF-A0A961K7Z8-F1
#
_entry.id   AF-A0A961K7Z8-F1
#
_cell.length_a   1.000
_cell.length_b   1.000
_cell.length_c   1.000
_cell.angle_alpha   90.00
_cell.angle_beta   90.00
_cell.angle_gamma   90.00
#
_symmetry.space_group_name_H-M   'P 1'
#
loop_
_entity.id
_entity.type
_entity.pdbx_description
1 polymer ?
#
loop_
_entity_poly.entity_id
_entity_poly.type
_entity_poly.pdbx_seq_one_letter_code
_entity_poly.pdbx_strand_id
1 'polypeptide(L)' 'MSAFLDVEESLSGRRWIGPSVELARAAEALEQATGLPGPVAAVLARRGVPPEEAPAFLAPTLR' A
#
# COMPACT_ATOMS: atom_id res chain seq x y z
N MET A 1 18.39 -9.49 -2.82
CA MET A 1 17.10 -8.84 -3.08
C MET A 1 17.09 -8.42 -4.54
N SER A 2 16.22 -8.99 -5.37
CA SER A 2 16.01 -8.52 -6.74
C SER A 2 15.44 -7.10 -6.74
N ALA A 3 15.72 -6.31 -7.77
CA ALA A 3 15.08 -5.02 -7.94
C ALA A 3 13.59 -5.19 -8.28
N PHE A 4 12.79 -4.20 -7.91
CA PHE A 4 11.37 -4.24 -8.20
C PHE A 4 11.11 -4.01 -9.69
N LEU A 5 10.28 -4.87 -10.29
CA LEU A 5 9.92 -4.83 -11.72
C LEU A 5 11.15 -4.89 -12.66
N ASP A 6 12.22 -5.54 -12.21
CA ASP A 6 13.50 -5.65 -12.93
C ASP A 6 14.18 -4.29 -13.25
N VAL A 7 13.81 -3.23 -12.52
CA VAL A 7 14.42 -1.90 -12.65
C VAL A 7 15.44 -1.67 -11.55
N GLU A 8 16.71 -1.95 -11.82
CA GLU A 8 17.77 -1.78 -10.82
C GLU A 8 17.93 -0.33 -10.34
N GLU A 9 17.78 0.66 -11.24
CA GLU A 9 18.01 2.07 -10.94
C GLU A 9 17.13 3.00 -11.79
N SER A 10 16.66 4.10 -11.21
CA SER A 10 15.98 5.17 -11.95
C SER A 10 16.96 5.97 -12.81
N LEU A 11 16.43 6.80 -13.71
CA LEU A 11 17.23 7.76 -14.49
C LEU A 11 18.12 8.67 -13.62
N SER A 12 17.68 8.96 -12.39
CA SER A 12 18.38 9.83 -11.45
C SER A 12 19.20 9.07 -10.38
N GLY A 13 19.37 7.77 -10.54
CA GLY A 13 20.25 7.00 -9.67
C GLY A 13 19.61 6.31 -8.45
N ARG A 14 18.27 6.19 -8.38
CA ARG A 14 17.58 5.63 -7.21
C ARG A 14 17.15 4.19 -7.47
N ARG A 15 17.49 3.26 -6.57
CA ARG A 15 17.02 1.86 -6.63
C ARG A 15 15.50 1.78 -6.56
N TRP A 16 14.89 0.95 -7.41
CA TRP A 16 13.46 0.65 -7.28
C TRP A 16 13.22 -0.40 -6.21
N ILE A 17 12.44 -0.01 -5.21
CA ILE A 17 12.11 -0.82 -4.05
C ILE A 17 10.60 -1.04 -4.06
N GLY A 18 10.19 -2.31 -4.08
CA GLY A 18 8.80 -2.72 -4.03
C GLY A 18 8.23 -2.69 -2.60
N PRO A 19 6.94 -3.00 -2.43
CA PRO A 19 6.35 -3.24 -1.11
C PRO A 19 7.13 -4.34 -0.35
N SER A 20 7.31 -4.17 0.96
CA SER A 20 7.82 -5.26 1.80
C SER A 20 6.79 -6.39 1.93
N VAL A 21 7.24 -7.57 2.37
CA VAL A 21 6.35 -8.72 2.58
C VAL A 21 5.29 -8.40 3.64
N GLU A 22 5.66 -7.67 4.68
CA GLU A 22 4.77 -7.22 5.75
C GLU A 22 3.70 -6.28 5.20
N LEU A 23 4.11 -5.34 4.33
CA LEU A 23 3.19 -4.42 3.68
C LEU A 23 2.21 -5.14 2.74
N ALA A 24 2.69 -6.13 1.98
CA ALA A 24 1.84 -6.94 1.10
C ALA A 24 0.79 -7.72 1.90
N ARG A 25 1.19 -8.34 3.02
CA ARG A 25 0.26 -9.06 3.92
C ARG A 25 -0.77 -8.14 4.56
N ALA A 26 -0.36 -6.95 5.00
CA ALA A 26 -1.27 -5.97 5.56
C ALA A 26 -2.30 -5.49 4.53
N ALA A 27 -1.88 -5.29 3.27
CA ALA A 27 -2.77 -4.94 2.17
C ALA A 27 -3.80 -6.05 1.89
N GLU A 28 -3.37 -7.30 1.84
CA GLU A 28 -4.27 -8.45 1.63
C GLU A 28 -5.29 -8.59 2.78
N ALA A 29 -4.85 -8.42 4.03
CA ALA A 29 -5.75 -8.44 5.18
C ALA A 29 -6.79 -7.32 5.12
N LEU A 30 -6.38 -6.12 4.71
CA LEU A 30 -7.28 -4.99 4.48
C LEU A 30 -8.31 -5.27 3.39
N GLU A 31 -7.87 -5.79 2.24
CA GLU A 31 -8.74 -6.17 1.13
C GLU A 31 -9.79 -7.20 1.56
N GLN A 32 -9.37 -8.26 2.26
CA GLN A 32 -10.27 -9.29 2.78
C GLN A 32 -11.26 -8.75 3.81
N ALA A 33 -10.81 -7.89 4.74
CA ALA A 33 -11.65 -7.38 5.82
C ALA A 33 -12.68 -6.33 5.35
N THR A 34 -12.33 -5.55 4.33
CA THR A 34 -13.12 -4.38 3.91
C THR A 34 -13.83 -4.56 2.56
N GLY A 35 -13.40 -5.51 1.74
CA GLY A 35 -13.85 -5.66 0.36
C GLY A 35 -13.38 -4.53 -0.57
N LEU A 36 -12.46 -3.66 -0.12
CA LEU A 36 -11.88 -2.61 -0.95
C LEU A 36 -10.98 -3.21 -2.04
N PRO A 37 -10.92 -2.61 -3.24
CA PRO A 37 -10.01 -3.09 -4.29
C PRO A 37 -8.56 -3.13 -3.81
N GLY A 38 -7.81 -4.18 -4.16
CA GLY A 38 -6.41 -4.36 -3.77
C GLY A 38 -5.51 -3.12 -3.88
N PRO A 39 -5.58 -2.29 -4.95
CA PRO A 39 -4.81 -1.04 -5.01
C PRO A 39 -5.15 -0.05 -3.89
N VAL A 40 -6.41 0.06 -3.49
CA VAL A 40 -6.84 0.92 -2.37
C VAL A 40 -6.33 0.36 -1.05
N ALA A 41 -6.51 -0.95 -0.83
CA ALA A 41 -6.02 -1.63 0.36
C ALA A 41 -4.49 -1.48 0.52
N ALA A 42 -3.73 -1.57 -0.58
CA ALA A 42 -2.28 -1.37 -0.58
C ALA A 42 -1.87 0.05 -0.16
N VAL A 43 -2.62 1.08 -0.58
CA VAL A 43 -2.37 2.46 -0.16
C VAL A 43 -2.68 2.64 1.33
N LEU A 44 -3.80 2.10 1.81
CA LEU A 44 -4.19 2.16 3.22
C LEU A 44 -3.17 1.45 4.12
N ALA A 45 -2.74 0.25 3.74
CA ALA A 45 -1.70 -0.50 4.45
C ALA A 45 -0.40 0.29 4.54
N ARG A 46 0.02 0.95 3.44
CA ARG A 46 1.23 1.77 3.43
C ARG A 46 1.10 3.02 4.30
N ARG A 47 -0.11 3.50 4.51
CA ARG A 47 -0.43 4.61 5.42
C ARG A 47 -0.68 4.17 6.86
N GLY A 48 -0.61 2.86 7.14
CA GLY A 48 -0.84 2.31 8.48
C GLY A 48 -2.30 2.44 8.93
N VAL A 49 -3.24 2.55 7.99
CA VAL A 49 -4.67 2.67 8.31
C VAL A 49 -5.23 1.27 8.55
N PRO A 50 -5.76 0.97 9.74
CA PRO A 50 -6.36 -0.33 10.01
C PRO A 50 -7.76 -0.45 9.36
N PRO A 51 -8.27 -1.67 9.14
CA PRO A 51 -9.55 -1.90 8.44
C PRO A 51 -10.74 -1.12 9.02
N GLU A 52 -10.82 -1.02 10.35
CA GLU A 52 -11.87 -0.32 11.06
C GLU A 52 -11.86 1.21 10.84
N GLU A 53 -10.70 1.79 10.52
CA GLU A 53 -10.55 3.22 10.25
C GLU A 53 -10.65 3.56 8.75
N ALA A 54 -10.61 2.55 7.88
CA ALA A 54 -10.63 2.74 6.43
C ALA A 54 -11.82 3.59 5.93
N PRO A 55 -13.07 3.41 6.41
CA PRO A 55 -14.19 4.24 5.95
C PRO A 55 -14.01 5.72 6.28
N ALA A 56 -13.54 6.04 7.49
CA ALA A 56 -13.32 7.43 7.91
C ALA A 56 -12.15 8.06 7.16
N PHE A 57 -11.07 7.29 6.94
CA PHE A 57 -9.90 7.76 6.18
C PHE A 57 -10.23 8.08 4.72
N LEU A 58 -11.12 7.30 4.09
CA LEU A 58 -11.51 7.46 2.69
C LEU A 58 -12.58 8.55 2.46
N ALA A 59 -13.19 9.09 3.51
CA ALA A 59 -14.20 10.13 3.43
C ALA A 59 -13.82 11.39 4.23
N PRO A 60 -12.66 12.02 3.96
CA PRO A 60 -12.25 13.22 4.68
C PRO A 60 -13.16 14.40 4.34
N THR A 61 -13.44 15.24 5.33
CA THR A 61 -14.16 16.51 5.15
C THR A 61 -13.20 17.66 5.35
N LEU A 62 -13.31 18.69 4.50
CA LEU A 62 -12.62 19.96 4.73
C LEU A 62 -13.42 20.76 5.76
N ARG A 63 -12.70 21.45 6.66
CA ARG A 63 -13.26 22.45 7.57
C ARG A 63 -12.96 23.84 7.05
#